data_AF-A0A9J6B0W2-F1
#
_entry.id   AF-A0A9J6B0W2-F1
#
_cell.length_a   1.000
_cell.length_b   1.000
_cell.length_c   1.000
_cell.angle_alpha   90.00
_cell.angle_beta   90.00
_cell.angle_gamma   90.00
#
_symmetry.space_group_name_H-M   'P 1'
#
loop_
_entity.id
_entity.type
_entity.pdbx_description
1 polymer ?
#
loop_
_entity_poly.entity_id
_entity_poly.type
_entity_poly.pdbx_seq_one_letter_code
_entity_poly.pdbx_strand_id
1 'polypeptide(L)'
;MLKNVTMEDKTVIITTLNEAWATLNSVVDLFLESFRIGDHTHRLLNHLVIIALDEKAFSRCLALHSHCYALVIHGVDFSKEAYFMFPD
;
A
#
# COMPACT_ATOMS: atom_id res chain seq x y z
N MET A 1 -15.66 -4.09 -0.31
CA MET A 1 -14.26 -3.78 0.06
C MET A 1 -14.21 -2.75 1.17
N LEU A 2 -14.49 -1.47 0.92
CA LEU A 2 -14.32 -0.40 1.93
C LEU A 2 -15.08 -0.64 3.24
N LYS A 3 -16.35 -1.09 3.19
CA LYS A 3 -17.13 -1.41 4.39
C LYS A 3 -16.48 -2.44 5.33
N ASN A 4 -15.64 -3.33 4.80
CA ASN A 4 -15.02 -4.41 5.59
C ASN A 4 -13.70 -3.97 6.25
N VAL A 5 -13.12 -2.86 5.78
CA VAL A 5 -11.84 -2.32 6.28
C VAL A 5 -12.05 -1.06 7.13
N THR A 6 -13.29 -0.61 7.27
CA THR A 6 -13.65 0.58 8.04
C THR A 6 -13.66 0.27 9.54
N MET A 7 -12.99 1.13 10.33
CA MET A 7 -13.04 1.11 11.80
C MET A 7 -14.41 1.56 12.33
N GLU A 8 -14.66 1.40 13.63
CA GLU A 8 -15.94 1.80 14.26
C GLU A 8 -16.27 3.28 14.08
N ASP A 9 -15.25 4.14 14.10
CA ASP A 9 -15.34 5.59 13.91
C ASP A 9 -15.41 6.01 12.42
N LYS A 10 -15.52 5.04 11.52
CA LYS A 10 -15.52 5.21 10.06
C LYS A 10 -14.18 5.57 9.43
N THR A 11 -13.07 5.39 10.15
CA THR A 11 -11.72 5.63 9.64
C THR A 11 -11.22 4.44 8.79
N VAL A 12 -10.42 4.75 7.75
CA VAL A 12 -9.72 3.76 6.89
C VAL A 12 -8.30 4.27 6.65
N ILE A 13 -7.32 3.38 6.64
CA ILE A 13 -5.93 3.71 6.28
C ILE A 13 -5.71 3.33 4.82
N ILE A 14 -5.15 4.23 4.03
CA ILE A 14 -4.88 3.99 2.61
C ILE A 14 -3.41 4.31 2.33
N THR A 15 -2.76 3.47 1.54
CA THR A 15 -1.43 3.74 0.97
C THR A 15 -1.39 3.37 -0.50
N THR A 16 -0.40 3.88 -1.24
CA THR A 16 -0.14 3.54 -2.63
C THR A 16 1.11 2.68 -2.76
N LEU A 17 1.16 1.83 -3.79
CA LEU A 17 2.28 0.94 -4.07
C LEU A 17 2.53 0.90 -5.58
N ASN A 18 3.77 1.20 -6.01
CA ASN A 18 4.23 1.00 -7.38
C ASN A 18 5.29 -0.11 -7.45
N GLU A 19 5.72 -0.46 -8.66
CA GLU A 19 6.69 -1.50 -8.94
C GLU A 19 7.98 -1.33 -8.13
N ALA A 20 8.50 -0.10 -8.09
CA ALA A 20 9.77 0.20 -7.44
C ALA A 20 9.74 -0.14 -5.93
N TRP A 21 8.62 0.17 -5.26
CA TRP A 21 8.41 -0.11 -3.83
C TRP A 21 7.76 -1.46 -3.55
N ALA A 22 7.53 -2.28 -4.56
CA ALA A 22 6.97 -3.63 -4.47
C ALA A 22 8.02 -4.74 -4.58
N THR A 23 9.30 -4.39 -4.68
CA THR A 23 10.40 -5.36 -4.71
C THR A 23 10.54 -6.08 -3.36
N LEU A 24 11.24 -7.22 -3.33
CA LEU A 24 11.47 -7.96 -2.09
C LEU A 24 12.36 -7.16 -1.13
N ASN A 25 12.01 -7.13 0.15
CA ASN A 25 12.69 -6.36 1.21
C ASN A 25 12.70 -4.85 0.93
N SER A 26 11.64 -4.34 0.32
CA SER A 26 11.49 -2.92 -0.03
C SER A 26 10.61 -2.17 0.97
N VAL A 27 10.26 -0.93 0.64
CA VAL A 27 9.47 -0.02 1.49
C VAL A 27 8.16 -0.64 1.95
N VAL A 28 7.48 -1.42 1.10
CA VAL A 28 6.21 -2.06 1.49
C VAL A 28 6.39 -3.08 2.61
N ASP A 29 7.50 -3.82 2.60
CA ASP A 29 7.80 -4.83 3.62
C ASP A 29 8.09 -4.16 4.96
N LEU A 30 8.90 -3.10 4.94
CA LEU A 30 9.18 -2.29 6.13
C LEU A 30 7.91 -1.61 6.67
N PHE A 31 7.08 -1.07 5.77
CA PHE A 31 5.81 -0.45 6.12
C PHE A 31 4.91 -1.43 6.86
N LEU A 32 4.67 -2.62 6.30
CA LEU A 32 3.84 -3.64 6.94
C LEU A 32 4.45 -4.17 8.24
N GLU A 33 5.76 -4.36 8.29
CA GLU A 33 6.45 -4.81 9.50
C GLU A 33 6.32 -3.80 10.63
N SER A 34 6.36 -2.49 10.33
CA SER A 34 6.18 -1.43 11.33
C SER A 34 4.83 -1.52 12.06
N PHE A 35 3.76 -1.97 11.38
CA PHE A 35 2.48 -2.25 12.02
C PHE A 35 2.52 -3.53 12.85
N ARG A 36 3.28 -4.55 12.44
CA ARG A 36 3.33 -5.83 13.16
C ARG A 36 4.08 -5.72 14.48
N ILE A 37 5.20 -5.00 14.49
CA ILE A 37 6.06 -4.86 15.67
C ILE A 37 5.73 -3.63 16.54
N GLY A 38 4.98 -2.68 15.99
CA GLY A 38 4.62 -1.46 16.69
C GLY A 38 3.61 -1.70 17.82
N ASP A 39 3.67 -0.84 18.84
CA ASP A 39 2.77 -0.92 19.98
C ASP A 39 1.33 -0.56 19.57
N HIS A 40 0.39 -1.47 19.82
CA HIS A 40 -1.02 -1.34 19.45
C HIS A 40 -1.34 -1.07 17.95
N THR A 41 -0.37 -1.22 17.04
CA THR A 41 -0.56 -0.96 15.60
C THR A 41 -0.95 -2.19 14.79
N HIS A 42 -0.71 -3.41 15.28
CA HIS A 42 -1.00 -4.65 14.54
C HIS A 42 -2.47 -4.73 14.06
N ARG A 43 -3.41 -4.31 14.91
CA ARG A 43 -4.85 -4.28 14.57
C ARG A 43 -5.19 -3.37 13.39
N LEU A 44 -4.37 -2.35 13.13
CA LEU A 44 -4.61 -1.38 12.05
C LEU A 44 -4.41 -2.01 10.67
N LEU A 45 -3.69 -3.13 10.55
CA LEU A 45 -3.55 -3.86 9.30
C LEU A 45 -4.90 -4.34 8.75
N ASN A 46 -5.87 -4.67 9.61
CA ASN A 46 -7.22 -5.06 9.19
C ASN A 46 -7.99 -3.90 8.52
N HIS A 47 -7.51 -2.67 8.71
CA HIS A 47 -8.13 -1.43 8.23
C HIS A 47 -7.29 -0.72 7.16
N LEU A 48 -6.22 -1.37 6.69
CA LEU A 48 -5.34 -0.88 5.65
C LEU A 48 -5.86 -1.31 4.27
N VAL A 49 -5.91 -0.37 3.33
CA VAL A 49 -6.06 -0.63 1.90
C VAL A 49 -4.80 -0.20 1.18
N ILE A 50 -4.24 -1.09 0.37
CA ILE A 50 -3.11 -0.78 -0.50
C ILE A 50 -3.64 -0.61 -1.93
N ILE A 51 -3.41 0.57 -2.49
CA ILE A 51 -3.73 0.91 -3.88
C ILE A 51 -2.49 0.63 -4.73
N ALA A 52 -2.55 -0.39 -5.57
CA ALA A 52 -1.47 -0.74 -6.48
C ALA A 52 -1.57 0.05 -7.79
N LEU A 53 -0.46 0.65 -8.20
CA LEU A 53 -0.38 1.53 -9.38
C LEU A 53 -0.02 0.78 -10.66
N ASP A 54 0.41 -0.48 -10.55
CA ASP A 54 0.76 -1.36 -11.66
C ASP A 54 0.56 -2.85 -11.29
N GLU A 55 0.69 -3.73 -12.28
CA GLU A 55 0.44 -5.17 -12.16
C GLU A 55 1.41 -5.88 -11.20
N LYS A 56 2.69 -5.47 -11.17
CA LYS A 56 3.68 -6.08 -10.28
C LYS A 56 3.42 -5.67 -8.84
N ALA A 57 3.11 -4.39 -8.61
CA ALA A 57 2.67 -3.89 -7.32
C ALA A 57 1.40 -4.60 -6.83
N PHE A 58 0.42 -4.82 -7.71
CA PHE A 58 -0.82 -5.49 -7.35
C PHE A 58 -0.58 -6.95 -6.96
N SER A 59 0.24 -7.66 -7.75
CA SER A 59 0.64 -9.05 -7.46
C SER A 59 1.40 -9.15 -6.13
N ARG A 60 2.33 -8.23 -5.87
CA ARG A 60 3.05 -8.17 -4.58
C ARG A 60 2.10 -7.90 -3.43
N CYS A 61 1.19 -6.95 -3.59
CA CYS A 61 0.20 -6.61 -2.59
C CYS A 61 -0.61 -7.84 -2.18
N LEU A 62 -1.17 -8.59 -3.14
CA LEU A 62 -1.98 -9.77 -2.87
C LEU A 62 -1.21 -10.88 -2.14
N ALA A 63 0.11 -10.94 -2.33
CA ALA A 63 0.97 -11.89 -1.60
C ALA A 63 1.22 -11.47 -0.15
N LEU A 64 1.12 -10.18 0.18
CA LEU A 64 1.44 -9.63 1.51
C LEU A 64 0.21 -9.25 2.34
N HIS A 65 -0.90 -8.88 1.68
CA HIS A 65 -2.05 -8.26 2.30
C HIS A 65 -3.36 -8.65 1.60
N SER A 66 -4.46 -8.70 2.35
CA SER A 66 -5.78 -9.14 1.85
C SER A 66 -6.60 -8.03 1.18
N HIS A 67 -6.25 -6.75 1.41
CA HIS A 67 -7.03 -5.61 0.95
C HIS A 67 -6.25 -4.77 -0.05
N CYS A 68 -6.17 -5.28 -1.27
CA CYS A 68 -5.49 -4.66 -2.40
C CYS A 68 -6.50 -4.13 -3.43
N TYR A 69 -6.24 -2.94 -3.98
CA TYR A 69 -7.02 -2.34 -5.05
C TYR A 69 -6.11 -1.99 -6.22
N ALA A 70 -6.39 -2.54 -7.42
CA ALA A 70 -5.66 -2.17 -8.63
C ALA A 70 -6.20 -0.83 -9.17
N LEU A 71 -5.34 0.18 -9.24
CA LEU A 71 -5.68 1.47 -9.82
C LEU A 71 -5.56 1.38 -11.34
N VAL A 72 -6.70 1.45 -12.03
CA VAL A 72 -6.74 1.51 -13.50
C VAL A 72 -6.83 2.97 -13.93
N ILE A 73 -5.74 3.53 -14.45
CA ILE A 73 -5.73 4.87 -15.06
C ILE A 73 -5.40 4.71 -16.54
N HIS A 74 -6.28 5.22 -17.40
CA HIS A 74 -6.03 5.26 -18.84
C HIS A 74 -5.06 6.43 -19.16
N GLY A 75 -3.92 6.12 -19.76
CA GLY A 75 -3.01 7.12 -20.35
C GLY A 75 -1.91 7.69 -19.46
N VAL A 76 -1.71 7.19 -18.23
CA VAL A 76 -0.60 7.60 -17.35
C VAL A 76 0.03 6.38 -16.69
N ASP A 77 1.37 6.28 -16.77
CA ASP A 77 2.17 5.22 -16.16
C ASP A 77 2.78 5.71 -14.84
N PHE A 78 2.35 5.11 -13.72
CA PHE A 78 2.83 5.41 -12.36
C PHE A 78 3.76 4.32 -11.80
N SER A 79 4.19 3.37 -12.63
CA SER A 79 5.04 2.25 -12.19
C SER A 79 6.42 2.69 -11.68
N LYS A 80 6.88 3.87 -12.10
CA LYS A 80 8.20 4.40 -11.75
C LYS A 80 8.17 5.19 -10.46
N GLU A 81 9.26 5.08 -9.71
CA GLU A 81 9.58 5.99 -8.61
C GLU A 81 9.63 7.43 -9.12
N ALA A 82 9.01 8.33 -8.37
CA ALA A 82 9.07 9.75 -8.64
C ALA A 82 10.07 10.43 -7.69
N TYR A 83 11.08 11.07 -8.28
CA TYR A 83 12.10 11.83 -7.55
C TYR A 83 11.58 13.25 -7.32
N PHE A 84 10.89 13.47 -6.21
CA PHE A 84 10.32 14.78 -5.85
C PHE A 84 11.22 15.64 -4.96
N MET A 85 12.44 15.20 -4.64
CA MET A 85 13.40 15.98 -3.86
C MET A 85 14.63 16.31 -4.69
N PHE A 86 14.58 17.44 -5.41
CA PHE A 86 15.78 18.20 -5.73
C PHE A 86 15.84 19.38 -4.75
N PRO A 87 16.99 19.67 -4.13
CA PRO A 87 17.13 20.89 -3.35
C PRO A 87 17.02 22.10 -4.26
N ASP A 88 16.43 23.18 -3.75
CA ASP A 88 16.46 24.51 -4.38
C ASP A 88 17.90 24.98 -4.68
#